data_AF-A0A7L2QVN0-F1
#
_entry.id   AF-A0A7L2QVN0-F1
#
_cell.length_a   1.000
_cell.length_b   1.000
_cell.length_c   1.000
_cell.angle_alpha   90.00
_cell.angle_beta   90.00
_cell.angle_gamma   90.00
#
_symmetry.space_group_name_H-M   'P 1'
#
loop_
_entity.id
_entity.type
_entity.pdbx_description
1 polymer ?
#
loop_
_entity_poly.entity_id
_entity_poly.type
_entity_poly.pdbx_seq_one_letter_code
_entity_poly.pdbx_strand_id
1 'polypeptide(L)' 'TWGTREHTWTLTRPSPAQLHTWVSEGPSEAQAVCVNCQNNSVGDRCDTCRPGFFMLDGTCTR' A
#
# COMPACT_ATOMS: atom_id res chain seq x y z
N THR A 1 -17.68 20.72 1.08
CA THR A 1 -18.40 19.77 0.21
C THR A 1 -17.38 19.09 -0.67
N TRP A 2 -17.40 17.76 -0.70
CA TRP A 2 -16.50 16.89 -1.45
C TRP A 2 -16.31 17.37 -2.90
N GLY A 3 -15.10 17.80 -3.23
CA GLY A 3 -14.74 18.30 -4.56
C GLY A 3 -14.26 17.16 -5.44
N THR A 4 -15.14 16.67 -6.31
CA THR A 4 -14.83 15.67 -7.32
C THR A 4 -14.02 16.28 -8.46
N ARG A 5 -12.74 15.88 -8.61
CA ARG A 5 -12.10 15.78 -9.93
C ARG A 5 -11.30 14.47 -10.01
N GLU A 6 -11.99 13.51 -10.62
CA GLU A 6 -11.44 12.46 -11.48
C GLU A 6 -10.54 11.40 -10.83
N HIS A 7 -11.23 10.39 -10.31
CA HIS A 7 -10.72 9.05 -10.07
C HIS A 7 -10.32 8.39 -11.40
N THR A 8 -9.12 8.68 -11.88
CA THR A 8 -8.30 7.67 -12.54
C THR A 8 -6.96 7.67 -11.82
N TRP A 9 -6.67 6.60 -11.09
CA TRP A 9 -5.33 6.27 -10.59
C TRP A 9 -4.42 5.91 -11.77
N THR A 10 -4.38 6.73 -12.81
CA THR A 10 -3.27 6.69 -13.75
C THR A 10 -2.07 7.29 -13.02
N LEU A 11 -0.96 6.57 -13.02
CA LEU A 11 0.35 7.03 -12.54
C LEU A 11 0.85 8.22 -13.41
N THR A 12 0.11 9.32 -13.46
CA THR A 12 0.59 10.56 -14.06
C THR A 12 1.59 11.13 -13.08
N ARG A 13 2.87 10.91 -13.38
CA ARG A 13 4.00 11.39 -12.61
C ARG A 13 3.79 12.89 -12.33
N PRO A 14 3.63 13.31 -11.06
CA PRO A 14 3.31 14.70 -10.74
C PRO A 14 4.43 15.64 -11.22
N SER A 15 4.06 16.87 -11.55
CA SER A 15 5.04 17.90 -11.90
C SER A 15 5.99 18.15 -10.71
N PRO A 16 7.26 18.53 -10.92
CA PRO A 16 8.21 18.75 -9.83
C PRO A 16 7.74 19.74 -8.76
N ALA A 17 6.91 20.72 -9.14
CA ALA A 17 6.34 21.73 -8.24
C ALA A 17 5.29 21.15 -7.27
N GLN A 18 4.71 19.99 -7.57
CA GLN A 18 3.64 19.37 -6.79
C GLN A 18 4.13 18.19 -5.94
N LEU A 19 5.43 17.88 -5.98
CA LEU A 19 6.01 16.72 -5.28
C LEU A 19 5.81 16.82 -3.76
N HIS A 20 5.94 18.00 -3.17
CA HIS A 20 5.80 18.16 -1.71
C HIS A 20 4.39 17.82 -1.23
N THR A 21 3.36 18.23 -1.98
CA THR A 21 1.95 17.94 -1.66
C THR A 21 1.61 16.47 -1.91
N TRP A 22 2.07 15.89 -3.03
CA TRP A 22 1.85 14.46 -3.32
C TRP A 22 2.57 13.52 -2.36
N VAL A 23 3.78 13.88 -1.90
CA VAL A 23 4.48 13.13 -0.85
C VAL A 23 3.72 13.18 0.48
N SER A 24 2.98 14.27 0.72
CA SER A 24 2.20 14.46 1.95
C SER A 24 0.89 13.67 1.94
N GLU A 25 0.30 13.47 0.76
CA GLU A 25 -0.95 12.71 0.58
C GLU A 25 -0.64 11.31 0.04
N GLY A 26 -0.50 10.35 0.94
CA GLY A 26 -0.39 8.94 0.58
C GLY A 26 -1.68 8.37 -0.01
N PRO A 27 -1.63 7.17 -0.63
CA PRO A 27 -2.85 6.48 -1.07
C PRO A 27 -3.78 6.24 0.13
N SER A 28 -5.09 6.26 -0.13
CA SER A 28 -6.08 5.87 0.88
C SER A 28 -5.76 4.48 1.44
N GLU A 29 -6.08 4.22 2.71
CA GLU A 29 -5.81 2.92 3.33
C GLU A 29 -6.39 1.76 2.49
N ALA A 30 -7.55 1.94 1.86
CA ALA A 30 -8.19 0.97 0.97
C ALA A 30 -7.34 0.59 -0.26
N GLN A 31 -6.41 1.44 -0.69
CA GLN A 31 -5.59 1.28 -1.89
C GLN A 31 -4.09 1.26 -1.60
N ALA A 32 -3.70 1.39 -0.33
CA ALA A 32 -2.32 1.25 0.07
C ALA A 32 -1.85 -0.19 -0.21
N VAL A 33 -0.68 -0.29 -0.84
CA VAL A 33 0.00 -1.56 -1.11
C VAL A 33 1.32 -1.55 -0.38
N CYS A 34 1.55 -2.56 0.45
CA CYS A 34 2.79 -2.75 1.16
C CYS A 34 3.89 -3.26 0.22
N VAL A 35 5.00 -2.53 0.13
CA VAL A 35 6.13 -2.89 -0.76
C VAL A 35 7.22 -3.70 -0.06
N ASN A 36 7.18 -3.81 1.27
CA ASN A 36 8.21 -4.52 2.05
C ASN A 36 7.63 -5.25 3.26
N CYS A 37 6.99 -6.39 3.00
CA CYS A 37 6.38 -7.23 4.03
C CYS A 37 7.41 -7.88 4.95
N GLN A 38 7.13 -7.86 6.27
CA GLN A 38 7.99 -8.44 7.31
C GLN A 38 7.52 -9.84 7.70
N ASN A 39 8.28 -10.54 8.55
CA ASN A 39 7.86 -11.80 9.19
C ASN A 39 7.40 -12.89 8.21
N ASN A 40 7.98 -12.99 7.01
CA ASN A 40 7.57 -13.95 5.97
C ASN A 40 6.10 -13.84 5.51
N SER A 41 5.51 -12.65 5.65
CA SER A 41 4.22 -12.31 5.04
C SER A 41 4.35 -11.81 3.60
N VAL A 42 3.24 -11.83 2.87
CA VAL A 42 3.05 -11.44 1.46
C VAL A 42 1.62 -10.94 1.25
N GLY A 43 1.37 -10.37 0.07
CA GLY A 43 0.09 -9.80 -0.32
C GLY A 43 0.09 -8.27 -0.21
N ASP A 44 -0.91 -7.63 -0.79
CA ASP A 44 -1.01 -6.16 -0.84
C ASP A 44 -1.03 -5.53 0.56
N ARG A 45 -1.47 -6.29 1.56
CA ARG A 45 -1.53 -5.88 2.97
C ARG A 45 -0.63 -6.69 3.90
N CYS A 46 0.26 -7.52 3.36
CA CYS A 46 1.11 -8.41 4.15
C CYS A 46 0.32 -9.30 5.13
N ASP A 47 -0.90 -9.69 4.75
CA ASP A 47 -1.84 -10.46 5.57
C ASP A 47 -1.78 -11.96 5.29
N THR A 48 -1.04 -12.36 4.27
CA THR A 48 -0.92 -13.74 3.83
C THR A 48 0.49 -14.25 4.10
N CYS A 49 0.66 -15.52 4.46
CA CYS A 49 1.99 -16.10 4.66
C CYS A 49 2.59 -16.63 3.37
N ARG A 50 3.92 -16.54 3.25
CA ARG A 50 4.64 -17.20 2.15
C ARG A 50 4.35 -18.71 2.15
N PRO A 51 4.36 -19.36 0.98
CA PRO A 51 4.23 -20.81 0.90
C PRO A 51 5.22 -21.52 1.85
N GLY A 52 4.72 -22.43 2.67
CA GLY A 52 5.51 -23.12 3.69
C GLY A 52 5.63 -22.37 5.03
N PHE A 53 4.87 -21.29 5.23
CA PHE A 53 4.68 -20.62 6.52
C PHE A 53 3.20 -20.53 6.86
N PHE A 54 2.88 -20.55 8.15
CA PHE A 54 1.53 -20.51 8.70
C PHE A 54 1.39 -19.35 9.69
N MET A 55 0.21 -18.74 9.75
CA MET A 55 -0.07 -17.65 10.67
C MET A 55 -0.27 -18.20 12.09
N LEU A 56 0.68 -17.91 12.98
CA LEU A 56 0.61 -18.21 14.41
C LEU A 56 0.83 -16.90 15.18
N ASP A 57 -0.14 -16.55 16.03
CA ASP A 57 -0.09 -15.37 16.90
C ASP A 57 0.25 -14.06 16.15
N GLY A 58 -0.33 -13.88 14.96
CA GLY A 58 -0.09 -12.71 14.11
C GLY A 58 1.26 -12.69 13.39
N THR A 59 2.02 -13.78 13.40
CA THR A 59 3.31 -13.91 12.68
C THR A 59 3.36 -15.15 11.80
N CYS A 60 4.00 -15.06 10.62
CA CYS A 60 4.17 -16.22 9.77
C CYS A 60 5.38 -17.05 10.24
N THR A 61 5.08 -18.24 10.76
CA THR A 61 6.05 -19.20 11.30
C THR A 61 6.10 -20.44 10.40
N ARG A 62 7.26 -21.08 10.27
CA ARG A 62 7.43 -22.30 9.45
C ARG A 62 6.97 -23.53 10.20
#